data_AF-F4XYT8-F1
#
_entry.id   AF-F4XYT8-F1
#
_cell.length_a   1.000
_cell.length_b   1.000
_cell.length_c   1.000
_cell.angle_alpha   90.00
_cell.angle_beta   90.00
_cell.angle_gamma   90.00
#
_symmetry.space_group_name_H-M   'P 1'
#
loop_
_entity.id
_entity.type
_entity.pdbx_description
1 polymer ?
#
loop_
_entity_poly.entity_id
_entity_poly.type
_entity_poly.pdbx_seq_one_letter_code
_entity_poly.pdbx_strand_id
1 'polypeptide(L)' 'MSEQNAQVCPICGVRIIPGGQVEDKVMFKVGPVGTRAILNQRVCQYVKKPGCINKNP' A
#
# COMPACT_ATOMS: atom_id res chain seq x y z
N MET A 1 15.57 -9.04 -1.11
CA MET A 1 14.77 -8.87 0.11
C MET A 1 13.38 -9.40 -0.17
N SER A 2 12.95 -10.37 0.64
CA SER A 2 11.84 -11.27 0.35
C SER A 2 10.48 -10.61 0.53
N GLU A 3 9.50 -11.00 -0.29
CA GLU A 3 8.07 -10.69 -0.18
C GLU A 3 7.43 -11.10 1.18
N GLN A 4 8.23 -11.66 2.08
CA GLN A 4 7.90 -12.11 3.42
C GLN A 4 7.48 -10.98 4.36
N ASN A 5 7.86 -9.73 4.07
CA ASN A 5 7.43 -8.56 4.85
C ASN A 5 6.34 -7.74 4.13
N ALA A 6 5.62 -8.36 3.18
CA ALA A 6 4.55 -7.66 2.49
C ALA A 6 3.35 -7.43 3.43
N GLN A 7 2.95 -6.18 3.58
CA GLN A 7 1.83 -5.77 4.41
C GLN A 7 0.57 -5.68 3.54
N VAL A 8 -0.48 -6.42 3.88
CA VAL A 8 -1.75 -6.39 3.16
C VAL A 8 -2.79 -5.67 3.99
N CYS A 9 -3.41 -4.64 3.42
CA CYS A 9 -4.50 -3.92 4.07
C CYS A 9 -5.80 -4.72 3.97
N PRO A 10 -6.41 -5.16 5.09
CA PRO A 10 -7.65 -5.95 5.05
C PRO A 10 -8.86 -5.14 4.59
N ILE A 11 -8.78 -3.80 4.60
CA ILE A 11 -9.88 -2.91 4.24
C ILE A 11 -9.98 -2.67 2.74
N CYS A 12 -8.85 -2.45 2.08
CA CYS A 12 -8.82 -2.10 0.65
C CYS A 12 -8.07 -3.12 -0.21
N GLY A 13 -7.47 -4.14 0.39
CA GLY A 13 -6.77 -5.22 -0.33
C GLY A 13 -5.46 -4.80 -1.00
N VAL A 14 -4.93 -3.62 -0.67
CA VAL A 14 -3.63 -3.16 -1.17
C VAL A 14 -2.53 -3.92 -0.46
N ARG A 15 -1.52 -4.36 -1.22
CA ARG A 15 -0.32 -5.02 -0.71
C ARG A 15 0.88 -4.09 -0.87
N ILE A 16 1.56 -3.78 0.23
CA ILE A 16 2.76 -2.97 0.28
C ILE A 16 3.95 -3.90 0.50
N ILE A 17 4.93 -3.86 -0.40
CA ILE A 17 6.18 -4.59 -0.29
C ILE A 17 7.26 -3.57 0.08
N PRO A 18 7.78 -3.61 1.32
CA PRO A 18 8.78 -2.65 1.76
C PRO A 18 10.07 -2.80 0.95
N GLY A 19 10.55 -1.68 0.40
CA GLY A 19 11.71 -1.67 -0.51
C GLY A 19 13.06 -1.68 0.23
N GLY A 20 13.08 -1.39 1.53
CA GLY A 20 14.30 -1.29 2.32
C GLY A 20 15.12 -0.06 1.91
N GLN A 21 16.10 -0.24 1.03
CA GLN A 21 16.94 0.86 0.49
C GLN A 21 16.34 1.52 -0.77
N VAL A 22 15.27 0.94 -1.34
CA VAL A 22 14.50 1.51 -2.46
C VAL A 22 13.09 1.85 -2.02
N GLU A 23 12.33 2.58 -2.85
CA GLU A 23 10.93 2.89 -2.57
C GLU A 23 10.05 1.64 -2.41
N ASP A 24 9.05 1.76 -1.55
CA ASP A 24 8.04 0.73 -1.34
C ASP A 24 7.23 0.48 -2.62
N LYS A 25 7.09 -0.80 -2.98
CA LYS A 25 6.19 -1.21 -4.06
C LYS A 25 4.79 -1.42 -3.52
N VAL A 26 3.82 -0.75 -4.13
CA VAL A 26 2.41 -0.86 -3.78
C VAL A 26 1.66 -1.59 -4.89
N MET A 27 1.14 -2.76 -4.58
CA MET A 27 0.29 -3.53 -5.47
C MET A 27 -1.18 -3.28 -5.12
N PHE A 28 -1.90 -2.68 -6.06
CA PHE A 28 -3.34 -2.49 -5.95
C PHE A 28 -4.08 -3.76 -6.40
N LYS A 29 -5.30 -3.95 -5.91
CA LYS A 29 -6.16 -5.08 -6.33
C LYS A 29 -6.46 -5.05 -7.84
N VAL A 30 -6.52 -3.86 -8.42
CA VAL A 30 -6.78 -3.62 -9.84
C VAL A 30 -5.86 -2.51 -10.33
N GLY A 31 -5.21 -2.72 -11.47
CA GLY A 31 -4.37 -1.72 -12.13
C GLY A 31 -2.86 -1.91 -11.89
N PRO A 32 -2.04 -0.93 -12.32
CA PRO A 32 -0.59 -1.03 -12.27
C PRO A 32 -0.06 -0.93 -10.83
N VAL A 33 1.12 -1.50 -10.62
CA VAL A 33 1.91 -1.30 -9.39
C VAL A 33 2.28 0.18 -9.29
N GLY A 34 2.23 0.74 -8.09
CA GLY A 34 2.63 2.10 -7.80
C GLY A 34 3.51 2.21 -6.57
N THR A 35 3.61 3.42 -6.03
CA THR A 35 4.36 3.75 -4.82
C THR A 35 3.41 4.20 -3.71
N ARG A 36 3.93 4.47 -2.51
CA ARG A 36 3.17 5.06 -1.40
C ARG A 36 2.52 6.40 -1.75
N ALA A 37 3.14 7.20 -2.62
CA ALA A 37 2.54 8.44 -3.12
C ALA A 37 1.23 8.18 -3.88
N ILE A 38 1.25 7.20 -4.80
CA ILE A 38 0.06 6.80 -5.56
C ILE A 38 -0.99 6.16 -4.64
N LEU A 39 -0.56 5.39 -3.64
CA LEU A 39 -1.45 4.81 -2.64
C LEU A 39 -2.24 5.88 -1.89
N ASN A 40 -1.54 6.94 -1.46
CA ASN A 40 -2.15 8.04 -0.75
C ASN A 40 -3.20 8.74 -1.62
N GLN A 41 -2.82 9.10 -2.85
CA GLN A 41 -3.70 9.80 -3.80
C GLN A 41 -4.95 9.00 -4.20
N ARG A 42 -4.84 7.68 -4.36
CA ARG A 42 -5.94 6.85 -4.89
C ARG A 42 -6.79 6.19 -3.81
N VAL A 43 -6.23 5.90 -2.63
CA VAL A 43 -6.89 5.07 -1.63
C VAL A 43 -6.96 5.79 -0.30
N CYS A 44 -5.84 6.23 0.27
CA CYS A 44 -5.84 6.74 1.65
C CYS A 44 -6.65 8.02 1.82
N GLN A 45 -6.71 8.87 0.79
CA GLN A 45 -7.58 10.05 0.76
C GLN A 45 -9.07 9.71 0.89
N TYR A 46 -9.49 8.55 0.38
CA TYR A 46 -10.90 8.13 0.34
C TYR A 46 -11.26 7.09 1.41
N VAL A 47 -10.34 6.22 1.77
CA VAL A 47 -10.55 5.11 2.71
C VAL A 47 -10.15 5.53 4.13
N LYS A 48 -11.01 6.33 4.75
CA LYS A 48 -10.87 6.77 6.16
C LYS A 48 -11.53 5.79 7.14
N LYS A 49 -11.36 4.49 6.91
CA LYS A 49 -11.98 3.44 7.74
C LYS A 49 -11.06 3.02 8.90
N PRO A 50 -11.61 2.70 10.09
CA PRO A 50 -10.85 2.07 11.16
C PRO A 50 -10.26 0.74 10.66
N GLY A 51 -9.03 0.43 11.05
CA GLY A 51 -8.30 -0.77 10.60
C GLY A 51 -7.59 -0.68 9.24
N CYS A 52 -7.71 0.42 8.50
CA CYS A 52 -6.87 0.64 7.32
C CYS A 52 -5.42 0.88 7.76
N ILE A 53 -4.47 0.08 7.25
CA ILE A 53 -3.03 0.25 7.56
C ILE A 53 -2.36 1.34 6.69
N ASN A 54 -3.04 1.76 5.63
CA ASN A 54 -2.52 2.76 4.68
C ASN A 54 -2.78 4.18 5.19
N LYS A 55 -2.46 4.48 6.45
CA LYS A 55 -2.84 5.77 7.08
C LYS A 55 -1.77 6.85 6.99
N ASN A 56 -0.54 6.46 6.67
CA ASN A 56 0.57 7.40 6.54
C ASN A 56 1.16 7.33 5.12
N PRO A 57 1.30 8.47 4.42
CA PRO A 57 2.15 8.56 3.24
C PRO A 57 3.58 8.11 3.58
#